data_AF-A0A9E0Q208-F1
#
_entry.id   AF-A0A9E0Q208-F1
#
_cell.length_a   1.000
_cell.length_b   1.000
_cell.length_c   1.000
_cell.angle_alpha   90.00
_cell.angle_beta   90.00
_cell.angle_gamma   90.00
#
_symmetry.space_group_name_H-M   'P 1'
#
loop_
_entity.id
_entity.type
_entity.pdbx_description
1 polymer ?
#
loop_
_entity_poly.entity_id
_entity_poly.type
_entity_poly.pdbx_seq_one_letter_code
_entity_poly.pdbx_strand_id
1 'polypeptide(L)'
;MKAPVLLAVDGSAEAFASLFSAAKAAGLRVGWLAMDAPVDPPPPLRAPPLLEAFRAVAVGNGRSIAMKPMKGAAVLRDLLREHFLGADVVLVAGLALYPRLAARGNGWHLVESATASRAYTTEELLVRLRKPALRWKKD
;
A
#
# COMPACT_ATOMS: atom_id res chain seq x y z
N MET A 1 -0.50 3.79 19.35
CA MET A 1 -1.16 3.38 18.09
C MET A 1 -0.09 2.79 17.18
N LYS A 2 -0.28 1.58 16.65
CA LYS A 2 0.72 0.89 15.80
C LYS A 2 0.65 1.47 14.40
N ALA A 3 1.75 2.04 13.91
CA ALA A 3 1.83 2.52 12.53
C ALA A 3 1.87 1.33 11.55
N PRO A 4 1.19 1.42 10.39
CA PRO A 4 1.31 0.41 9.35
C PRO A 4 2.73 0.37 8.80
N VAL A 5 3.13 -0.77 8.26
CA VAL A 5 4.28 -0.86 7.37
C VAL A 5 3.95 -0.14 6.07
N LEU A 6 4.82 0.74 5.60
CA LEU A 6 4.66 1.43 4.32
C LEU A 6 5.64 0.85 3.31
N LEU A 7 5.15 0.45 2.15
CA LEU A 7 5.99 -0.05 1.06
C LEU A 7 5.70 0.73 -0.21
N ALA A 8 6.76 1.21 -0.86
CA ALA A 8 6.64 1.75 -2.20
C ALA A 8 6.37 0.60 -3.18
N VAL A 9 5.50 0.81 -4.16
CA VAL A 9 5.23 -0.18 -5.20
C VAL A 9 5.27 0.46 -6.58
N ASP A 10 5.76 -0.31 -7.55
CA ASP A 10 5.66 0.01 -8.96
C ASP A 10 4.57 -0.86 -9.58
N GLY A 11 3.70 -0.25 -10.39
CA GLY A 11 2.62 -0.95 -11.09
C GLY A 11 1.23 -0.70 -10.48
N SER A 12 0.23 -1.34 -11.08
CA SER A 12 -1.18 -1.19 -10.70
C SER A 12 -1.56 -2.13 -9.56
N ALA A 13 -2.70 -1.88 -8.90
CA ALA A 13 -3.16 -2.69 -7.78
C ALA A 13 -3.39 -4.17 -8.18
N GLU A 14 -3.74 -4.42 -9.44
CA GLU A 14 -3.97 -5.76 -10.01
C GLU A 14 -2.72 -6.63 -9.95
N ALA A 15 -1.52 -6.06 -10.11
CA ALA A 15 -0.26 -6.79 -9.99
C ALA A 15 -0.04 -7.36 -8.57
N PHE A 16 -0.75 -6.82 -7.58
CA PHE A 16 -0.67 -7.22 -6.17
C PHE A 16 -1.90 -8.02 -5.69
N ALA A 17 -2.81 -8.41 -6.60
CA ALA A 17 -4.03 -9.14 -6.25
C ALA A 17 -3.78 -10.43 -5.44
N SER A 18 -2.77 -11.20 -5.84
CA SER A 18 -2.38 -12.45 -5.16
C SER A 18 -1.87 -12.18 -3.73
N LEU A 19 -1.16 -11.06 -3.52
CA LEU A 19 -0.70 -10.65 -2.20
C LEU A 19 -1.87 -10.26 -1.30
N PHE A 20 -2.82 -9.47 -1.80
CA PHE A 20 -4.00 -9.09 -1.02
C PHE A 20 -4.81 -10.31 -0.59
N SER A 21 -4.98 -11.27 -1.49
CA SER A 21 -5.73 -12.48 -1.19
C SER A 21 -5.04 -13.35 -0.13
N ALA A 22 -3.74 -13.60 -0.31
CA ALA A 22 -2.96 -14.34 0.67
C ALA A 22 -2.90 -13.61 2.02
N ALA A 23 -2.80 -12.28 2.01
CA ALA A 23 -2.81 -11.46 3.22
C ALA A 23 -4.15 -11.55 3.97
N LYS A 24 -5.28 -11.45 3.26
CA LYS A 24 -6.62 -11.60 3.84
C LYS A 24 -6.79 -12.99 4.46
N ALA A 25 -6.41 -14.04 3.74
CA ALA A 25 -6.43 -15.42 4.26
C ALA A 25 -5.56 -15.57 5.51
N ALA A 26 -4.45 -14.82 5.59
CA ALA A 26 -3.55 -14.80 6.73
C ALA A 26 -3.95 -13.78 7.83
N GLY A 27 -5.11 -13.12 7.72
CA GLY A 27 -5.60 -12.12 8.68
C GLY A 27 -4.80 -10.81 8.72
N LEU A 28 -4.01 -10.52 7.69
CA LEU A 28 -3.21 -9.30 7.57
C LEU A 28 -4.00 -8.24 6.78
N ARG A 29 -4.19 -7.06 7.38
CA ARG A 29 -4.95 -5.97 6.74
C ARG A 29 -4.05 -5.13 5.86
N VAL A 30 -4.06 -5.39 4.55
CA VAL A 30 -3.24 -4.65 3.57
C VAL A 30 -4.08 -3.61 2.84
N GLY A 31 -3.67 -2.35 2.90
CA GLY A 31 -4.27 -1.24 2.16
C GLY A 31 -3.48 -0.86 0.90
N TRP A 32 -4.15 -0.20 -0.04
CA TRP A 32 -3.55 0.39 -1.23
C TRP A 32 -3.72 1.91 -1.24
N LEU A 33 -2.65 2.65 -1.46
CA LEU A 33 -2.64 4.10 -1.59
C LEU A 33 -1.92 4.48 -2.90
N ALA A 34 -2.63 5.01 -3.88
CA ALA A 34 -2.03 5.60 -5.07
C ALA A 34 -1.81 7.09 -4.85
N MET A 35 -0.56 7.54 -4.95
CA MET A 35 -0.15 8.93 -4.91
C MET A 35 0.15 9.39 -6.34
N ASP A 36 -0.18 10.63 -6.66
CA ASP A 36 0.00 11.25 -7.99
C ASP A 36 -0.73 10.52 -9.14
N ALA A 37 -1.89 9.92 -8.86
CA ALA A 37 -2.70 9.30 -9.90
C ALA A 37 -3.23 10.39 -10.87
N PRO A 38 -3.07 10.23 -12.21
CA PRO A 38 -3.66 11.14 -13.17
C PRO A 38 -5.18 11.11 -13.03
N VAL A 39 -5.78 12.22 -12.61
CA VAL A 39 -7.23 12.32 -12.40
C VAL A 39 -7.90 12.82 -13.68
N ASP A 40 -8.14 11.92 -14.63
CA ASP A 40 -9.47 11.93 -15.26
C ASP A 40 -10.39 11.30 -14.21
N PRO A 41 -11.60 11.81 -13.92
CA PRO A 41 -12.44 11.21 -12.89
C PRO A 41 -12.64 9.74 -13.29
N PRO A 42 -12.04 8.77 -12.56
CA PRO A 42 -12.35 7.40 -12.89
C PRO A 42 -13.84 7.24 -12.57
N PRO A 43 -14.59 6.44 -13.34
CA PRO A 43 -15.90 5.99 -12.88
C PRO A 43 -15.73 5.55 -11.42
N PRO A 44 -16.71 5.82 -10.54
CA PRO A 44 -16.58 5.51 -9.12
C PRO A 44 -15.99 4.13 -9.03
N LEU A 45 -14.87 3.98 -8.31
CA LEU A 45 -14.33 2.69 -7.97
C LEU A 45 -15.43 1.99 -7.17
N ARG A 46 -16.40 1.39 -7.87
CA ARG A 46 -17.07 0.19 -7.44
C ARG A 46 -15.88 -0.71 -7.19
N ALA A 47 -15.47 -0.80 -5.92
CA ALA A 47 -14.37 -1.63 -5.50
C ALA A 47 -14.56 -2.93 -6.26
N PRO A 48 -13.66 -3.27 -7.22
CA PRO A 48 -13.81 -4.53 -7.90
C PRO A 48 -13.88 -5.57 -6.77
N PRO A 49 -14.84 -6.50 -6.79
CA PRO A 49 -14.87 -7.63 -5.85
C PRO A 49 -13.58 -8.49 -5.89
N LEU A 50 -12.58 -8.09 -6.68
CA LEU A 50 -11.40 -8.84 -7.09
C LEU A 50 -10.13 -8.59 -6.28
N LEU A 51 -10.03 -7.52 -5.46
CA LEU A 51 -8.72 -7.17 -4.89
C LEU A 51 -8.52 -7.50 -3.42
N GLU A 52 -9.52 -7.95 -2.67
CA GLU A 52 -9.42 -8.36 -1.24
C GLU A 52 -8.69 -7.40 -0.27
N ALA A 53 -8.28 -6.22 -0.74
CA ALA A 53 -7.55 -5.21 0.01
C ALA A 53 -8.46 -4.65 1.11
N PHE A 54 -7.85 -4.35 2.25
CA PHE A 54 -8.54 -3.81 3.42
C PHE A 54 -9.20 -2.45 3.11
N ARG A 55 -8.49 -1.57 2.42
CA ARG A 55 -8.96 -0.28 1.86
C ARG A 55 -8.10 0.12 0.66
N ALA A 56 -8.69 0.83 -0.30
CA ALA A 56 -7.98 1.42 -1.42
C ALA A 56 -8.30 2.92 -1.52
N VAL A 57 -7.27 3.75 -1.65
CA VAL A 57 -7.36 5.21 -1.77
C VAL A 57 -6.47 5.66 -2.92
N ALA A 58 -6.95 6.58 -3.75
CA ALA A 58 -6.14 7.23 -4.78
C ALA A 58 -6.18 8.73 -4.55
N VAL A 59 -5.03 9.38 -4.70
CA VAL A 59 -4.80 10.81 -4.48
C VAL A 59 -4.18 11.41 -5.74
N GLY A 60 -4.80 12.44 -6.28
CA GLY A 60 -4.29 13.22 -7.41
C GLY A 60 -5.00 14.56 -7.50
N ASN A 61 -4.31 15.61 -7.98
CA ASN A 61 -4.87 16.98 -8.10
C ASN A 61 -5.62 17.49 -6.84
N GLY A 62 -5.12 17.15 -5.64
CA GLY A 62 -5.74 17.55 -4.36
C GLY A 62 -7.04 16.81 -3.99
N ARG A 63 -7.37 15.69 -4.66
CA ARG A 63 -8.58 14.89 -4.41
C ARG A 63 -8.23 13.47 -3.98
N SER A 64 -8.81 13.03 -2.86
CA SER A 64 -8.85 11.62 -2.44
C SER A 64 -10.13 10.99 -2.99
N ILE A 65 -10.01 9.88 -3.72
CA ILE A 65 -11.14 9.12 -4.28
C ILE A 65 -11.93 8.36 -3.18
N ALA A 66 -11.40 8.33 -1.95
CA ALA A 66 -12.19 8.01 -0.77
C ALA A 66 -12.80 9.30 -0.19
N MET A 67 -13.89 9.76 -0.79
CA MET A 67 -14.87 10.68 -0.19
C MET A 67 -14.28 11.86 0.60
N LYS A 68 -13.74 12.89 -0.08
CA LYS A 68 -13.88 14.34 0.25
C LYS A 68 -12.75 15.15 -0.40
N PRO A 69 -13.04 16.33 -0.98
CA PRO A 69 -11.99 17.27 -1.39
C PRO A 69 -11.20 17.72 -0.15
N MET A 70 -9.88 17.51 -0.15
CA MET A 70 -9.01 17.96 0.94
C MET A 70 -8.67 19.44 0.74
N LYS A 71 -8.72 20.24 1.81
CA LYS A 71 -8.19 21.61 1.78
C LYS A 71 -6.67 21.52 1.95
N GLY A 72 -5.92 21.57 0.84
CA GLY A 72 -4.45 21.63 0.83
C GLY A 72 -3.77 20.39 0.23
N ALA A 73 -2.43 20.39 0.20
CA ALA A 73 -1.64 19.26 -0.27
C ALA A 73 -1.89 18.02 0.61
N ALA A 74 -2.01 16.86 -0.02
CA ALA A 74 -2.33 15.64 0.70
C ALA A 74 -1.16 15.19 1.58
N VAL A 75 -1.29 15.37 2.89
CA VAL A 75 -0.29 14.94 3.86
C VAL A 75 -0.48 13.44 4.12
N LEU A 76 0.53 12.63 3.79
CA LEU A 76 0.49 11.17 3.94
C LEU A 76 0.06 10.73 5.35
N ARG A 77 0.54 11.42 6.39
CA ARG A 77 0.17 11.13 7.79
C ARG A 77 -1.34 11.22 8.02
N ASP A 78 -1.99 12.22 7.45
CA ASP A 78 -3.42 12.43 7.62
C ASP A 78 -4.22 11.40 6.82
N LEU A 79 -3.78 11.07 5.60
CA LEU A 79 -4.36 9.98 4.80
C LEU A 79 -4.30 8.63 5.53
N LEU A 80 -3.16 8.30 6.14
CA LEU A 80 -3.00 7.07 6.91
C LEU A 80 -3.92 7.04 8.14
N ARG A 81 -4.03 8.18 8.84
CA ARG A 81 -4.89 8.31 10.03
C ARG A 81 -6.37 8.19 9.67
N GLU A 82 -6.80 8.79 8.57
CA GLU A 82 -8.21 8.92 8.21
C GLU A 82 -8.74 7.69 7.47
N HIS A 83 -7.91 7.06 6.62
CA HIS A 83 -8.37 5.98 5.75
C HIS A 83 -7.78 4.60 6.09
N PHE A 84 -6.60 4.54 6.72
CA PHE A 84 -5.89 3.28 6.96
C PHE A 84 -5.74 2.94 8.45
N LEU A 85 -6.59 3.52 9.30
CA LEU A 85 -6.65 3.13 10.71
C LEU A 85 -6.96 1.63 10.83
N GLY A 86 -6.06 0.89 11.48
CA GLY A 86 -6.16 -0.55 11.66
C GLY A 86 -5.59 -1.40 10.51
N ALA A 87 -4.97 -0.80 9.50
CA ALA A 87 -4.16 -1.52 8.52
C ALA A 87 -2.83 -1.97 9.14
N ASP A 88 -2.35 -3.15 8.76
CA ASP A 88 -1.01 -3.63 9.12
C ASP A 88 0.04 -3.16 8.12
N VAL A 89 -0.34 -3.06 6.85
CA VAL A 89 0.52 -2.68 5.73
C VAL A 89 -0.25 -1.75 4.80
N VAL A 90 0.42 -0.74 4.24
CA VAL A 90 -0.10 0.08 3.14
C VAL A 90 0.91 0.06 2.01
N LEU A 91 0.48 -0.42 0.84
CA LEU A 91 1.22 -0.33 -0.41
C LEU A 91 0.99 1.05 -1.01
N VAL A 92 2.06 1.80 -1.26
CA VAL A 92 2.02 3.19 -1.71
C VAL A 92 2.59 3.26 -3.13
N ALA A 93 1.73 3.41 -4.13
CA ALA A 93 2.14 3.67 -5.50
C ALA A 93 2.47 5.16 -5.67
N GLY A 94 3.52 5.48 -6.44
CA GLY A 94 3.88 6.87 -6.75
C GLY A 94 4.76 7.59 -5.70
N LEU A 95 5.27 6.89 -4.68
CA LEU A 95 6.15 7.49 -3.67
C LEU A 95 7.42 6.65 -3.47
N ALA A 96 8.60 7.24 -3.68
CA ALA A 96 9.88 6.52 -3.67
C ALA A 96 10.60 6.50 -2.31
N LEU A 97 10.00 7.07 -1.26
CA LEU A 97 10.64 7.28 0.05
C LEU A 97 10.61 6.03 0.96
N TYR A 98 10.05 4.92 0.50
CA TYR A 98 9.85 3.70 1.30
C TYR A 98 10.55 2.48 0.70
N PRO A 99 10.82 1.44 1.51
CA PRO A 99 11.22 0.14 1.00
C PRO A 99 10.29 -0.29 -0.14
N ARG A 100 10.88 -0.69 -1.26
CA ARG A 100 10.16 -0.95 -2.50
C ARG A 100 9.82 -2.43 -2.62
N LEU A 101 8.56 -2.73 -2.84
CA LEU A 101 8.06 -4.06 -3.12
C LEU A 101 7.69 -4.17 -4.61
N ALA A 102 8.26 -5.16 -5.28
CA ALA A 102 7.95 -5.47 -6.68
C ALA A 102 7.51 -6.93 -6.82
N ALA A 103 6.51 -7.17 -7.67
CA ALA A 103 6.18 -8.51 -8.14
C ALA A 103 7.24 -8.97 -9.15
N ARG A 104 7.79 -10.19 -8.98
CA ARG A 104 8.77 -10.77 -9.92
C ARG A 104 8.51 -12.26 -10.12
N GLY A 105 7.99 -12.61 -11.30
CA GLY A 105 7.55 -13.99 -11.58
C GLY A 105 6.51 -14.43 -10.57
N ASN A 106 6.77 -15.55 -9.87
CA ASN A 106 5.88 -16.10 -8.84
C ASN A 106 6.22 -15.63 -7.41
N GLY A 107 7.09 -14.63 -7.26
CA GLY A 107 7.58 -14.17 -5.96
C GLY A 107 7.64 -12.66 -5.85
N TRP A 108 8.19 -12.22 -4.72
CA TRP A 108 8.24 -10.82 -4.34
C TRP A 108 9.67 -10.37 -4.13
N HIS A 109 9.99 -9.16 -4.56
CA HIS A 109 11.29 -8.57 -4.32
C HIS A 109 11.12 -7.34 -3.43
N LEU A 110 11.71 -7.35 -2.24
CA LEU A 110 11.71 -6.22 -1.33
C LEU A 110 13.09 -5.57 -1.33
N VAL A 111 13.15 -4.30 -1.69
CA VAL A 111 14.34 -3.46 -1.65
C VAL A 111 14.23 -2.53 -0.46
N GLU A 112 14.97 -2.80 0.61
CA GLU A 112 14.94 -2.02 1.86
C GLU A 112 15.92 -0.83 1.80
N SER A 113 16.97 -0.93 0.98
CA SER A 113 17.90 0.17 0.67
C SER A 113 18.64 -0.11 -0.64
N ALA A 114 19.47 0.83 -1.10
CA ALA A 114 20.29 0.67 -2.30
C ALA A 114 21.19 -0.58 -2.27
N THR A 115 21.56 -1.06 -1.08
CA THR A 115 22.46 -2.21 -0.88
C THR A 115 21.77 -3.41 -0.24
N ALA A 116 20.49 -3.32 0.10
CA ALA A 116 19.74 -4.38 0.74
C ALA A 116 18.47 -4.69 -0.03
N SER A 117 18.49 -5.82 -0.75
CA SER A 117 17.30 -6.36 -1.42
C SER A 117 17.22 -7.87 -1.23
N ARG A 118 16.00 -8.40 -1.17
CA ARG A 118 15.76 -9.83 -0.99
C ARG A 118 14.51 -10.31 -1.71
N ALA A 119 14.59 -11.51 -2.27
CA ALA A 119 13.46 -12.23 -2.83
C ALA A 119 12.74 -13.02 -1.73
N TYR A 120 11.41 -13.10 -1.85
CA TYR A 120 10.52 -13.79 -0.93
C TYR A 120 9.46 -14.57 -1.70
N THR A 121 9.07 -15.75 -1.19
CA THR A 121 7.76 -16.31 -1.51
C THR A 121 6.65 -15.48 -0.88
N THR A 122 5.39 -15.72 -1.25
CA THR A 122 4.24 -15.03 -0.64
C THR A 122 4.17 -15.29 0.87
N GLU A 123 4.37 -16.54 1.30
CA GLU A 123 4.32 -16.95 2.71
C GLU A 123 5.43 -16.26 3.51
N GLU A 124 6.65 -16.25 2.99
CA GLU A 124 7.80 -15.59 3.63
C GLU A 124 7.59 -14.08 3.74
N LEU A 125 7.03 -13.46 2.69
CA LEU A 125 6.70 -12.04 2.70
C LEU A 125 5.66 -11.74 3.78
N LEU A 126 4.58 -12.51 3.90
CA LEU A 126 3.56 -12.30 4.93
C LEU A 126 4.14 -12.37 6.35
N VAL A 127 5.06 -13.30 6.61
CA VAL A 127 5.79 -13.37 7.89
C VAL A 127 6.66 -12.13 8.09
N ARG A 128 7.36 -11.68 7.04
CA ARG A 128 8.21 -10.48 7.07
C ARG A 128 7.42 -9.20 7.37
N LEU A 129 6.22 -9.05 6.79
CA LEU A 129 5.34 -7.88 6.94
C LEU A 129 4.76 -7.74 8.35
N ARG A 130 4.61 -8.84 9.10
CA ARG A 130 4.18 -8.78 10.49
C ARG A 130 5.24 -8.18 11.42
N LYS A 131 6.52 -8.22 11.03
CA LYS A 131 7.64 -7.80 11.90
C LYS A 131 7.67 -6.28 12.12
N PRO A 132 7.93 -5.80 13.36
CA PRO A 132 7.94 -4.36 13.68
C PRO A 132 9.03 -3.57 12.97
N ALA A 133 10.13 -4.20 12.56
CA ALA A 133 11.30 -3.53 11.99
C ALA A 133 11.03 -2.77 10.68
N LEU A 134 9.89 -3.03 10.01
CA LEU A 134 9.46 -2.30 8.81
C LEU A 134 8.46 -1.17 9.11
N ARG A 135 8.05 -1.00 10.38
CA ARG A 135 7.10 0.02 10.75
C ARG A 135 7.81 1.36 10.86
N TRP A 136 7.17 2.39 10.34
CA TRP A 136 7.63 3.76 10.44
C TRP A 136 7.96 4.13 11.89
N LYS A 137 9.20 4.56 12.15
CA LYS A 137 9.58 5.23 13.40
C LYS A 137 9.01 6.64 13.42
N LYS A 138 8.17 6.89 14.42
CA LYS A 138 7.61 8.21 14.72
C LYS A 138 8.78 9.11 15.15
N ASP A 139 9.33 9.88 14.23
CA ASP A 139 10.06 11.11 14.60
C ASP A 139 9.04 12.16 15.08
#